data_AF-A0AAP0DA41-F1
#
_entry.id   AF-A0AAP0DA41-F1
#
_cell.length_a   1.000
_cell.length_b   1.000
_cell.length_c   1.000
_cell.angle_alpha   90.00
_cell.angle_beta   90.00
_cell.angle_gamma   90.00
#
_symmetry.space_group_name_H-M   'P 1'
#
loop_
_entity.id
_entity.type
_entity.pdbx_description
1 polymer ?
#
loop_
_entity_poly.entity_id
_entity_poly.type
_entity_poly.pdbx_seq_one_letter_code
_entity_poly.pdbx_strand_id
1 'polypeptide(L)'
;MECRVGFLGSTNQVPKNNMVGRTLGFLLFERLHSILHCLRYLLLAPAAHRGLAMVFVKAQKSRSYFKRFQVKFKRRRQGKTDYRARIRLINQDKNKYNTPKFRYVVRFTNKDITAQVISATIAGDIVLAAAYSHELPHYGLKVGLTNYAAAYCTGLLLARRVLKKLEMDDEYQGNVEATGEDYSVEPAESRRPFRALLDVGLLRTTTGNRVFGALKGALDGGLDIPHSEKRFAGFNKDGKSLDADVHRKYIYGGHVATYMNTLNEDEPEKYQTHFSEYIKAGVEPDSLEELYKKVHAAIRADPNPKKSEKQQPKEHKRYNLKKLTYDERKQKLIERLNALNAAAGANDDDSDEDDE
;
A
#
# COMPACT_ATOMS: atom_id res chain seq x y z
N MET A 1 20.20 -5.25 -44.19
CA MET A 1 21.44 -4.49 -44.42
C MET A 1 20.98 -3.22 -45.11
N GLU A 2 21.25 -1.99 -44.66
CA GLU A 2 22.20 -1.44 -43.65
C GLU A 2 21.42 -0.63 -42.59
N CYS A 3 21.73 -0.64 -41.29
CA CYS A 3 22.81 0.01 -40.51
C CYS A 3 22.60 1.50 -40.14
N ARG A 4 23.05 1.87 -38.92
CA ARG A 4 22.76 3.10 -38.14
C ARG A 4 23.83 4.20 -38.28
N VAL A 5 23.50 5.45 -37.87
CA VAL A 5 24.28 6.51 -37.14
C VAL A 5 23.49 7.85 -37.26
N GLY A 6 23.56 8.89 -36.41
CA GLY A 6 24.15 9.14 -35.07
C GLY A 6 24.32 10.67 -34.85
N PHE A 7 23.56 11.30 -33.93
CA PHE A 7 23.99 11.84 -32.61
C PHE A 7 24.82 13.17 -32.61
N LEU A 8 24.72 13.94 -31.50
CA LEU A 8 25.41 15.23 -31.14
C LEU A 8 24.90 16.52 -31.83
N GLY A 9 24.99 17.73 -31.23
CA GLY A 9 25.49 18.19 -29.91
C GLY A 9 24.83 19.54 -29.51
N SER A 10 24.82 19.97 -28.23
CA SER A 10 25.90 20.73 -27.53
C SER A 10 26.16 22.11 -28.16
N THR A 11 26.17 23.28 -27.49
CA THR A 11 26.23 23.63 -26.04
C THR A 11 25.87 25.13 -25.86
N ASN A 12 25.30 25.54 -24.71
CA ASN A 12 25.13 26.97 -24.39
C ASN A 12 26.44 27.62 -23.91
N GLN A 13 26.76 28.81 -24.41
CA GLN A 13 27.83 29.67 -23.89
C GLN A 13 27.27 30.80 -23.01
N VAL A 14 27.91 31.04 -21.86
CA VAL A 14 27.60 32.15 -20.95
C VAL A 14 28.59 33.31 -21.21
N PRO A 15 28.12 34.54 -21.47
CA PRO A 15 28.99 35.71 -21.50
C PRO A 15 29.26 36.26 -20.08
N LYS A 16 30.46 36.84 -19.91
CA LYS A 16 31.03 37.23 -18.61
C LYS A 16 30.59 38.63 -18.17
N ASN A 17 30.44 38.84 -16.86
CA ASN A 17 30.40 40.17 -16.26
C ASN A 17 31.78 40.86 -16.40
N ASN A 18 31.77 42.14 -16.76
CA ASN A 18 32.89 43.06 -16.53
C ASN A 18 32.33 44.38 -15.99
N MET A 19 32.70 44.75 -14.77
CA MET A 19 32.44 46.10 -14.24
C MET A 19 33.57 47.03 -14.68
N VAL A 20 33.22 48.16 -15.30
CA VAL A 20 33.99 49.42 -15.18
C VAL A 20 32.97 50.54 -15.05
N GLY A 21 33.01 51.29 -13.95
CA GLY A 21 31.99 52.28 -13.63
C GLY A 21 32.14 53.60 -14.38
N ARG A 22 31.05 54.35 -14.51
CA ARG A 22 31.04 55.81 -14.63
C ARG A 22 29.68 56.39 -14.20
N THR A 23 29.73 57.28 -13.21
CA THR A 23 28.77 58.36 -12.93
C THR A 23 27.27 58.02 -12.84
N LEU A 24 26.81 57.74 -11.61
CA LEU A 24 25.44 58.09 -11.19
C LEU A 24 25.25 59.61 -11.37
N GLY A 25 24.23 60.04 -12.11
CA GLY A 25 23.88 61.46 -12.23
C GLY A 25 22.94 61.80 -13.38
N PHE A 26 23.18 61.27 -14.58
CA PHE A 26 22.45 61.70 -15.79
C PHE A 26 21.29 60.78 -16.23
N LEU A 27 21.21 59.56 -15.71
CA LEU A 27 20.23 58.55 -16.15
C LEU A 27 18.83 58.65 -15.53
N LEU A 28 18.59 59.59 -14.60
CA LEU A 28 17.29 59.73 -13.93
C LEU A 28 16.29 60.61 -14.70
N PHE A 29 16.76 61.55 -15.53
CA PHE A 29 15.88 62.58 -16.11
C PHE A 29 15.18 62.10 -17.40
N GLU A 30 15.86 61.36 -18.28
CA GLU A 30 15.26 60.87 -19.53
C GLU A 30 14.29 59.68 -19.33
N ARG A 31 14.47 58.87 -18.27
CA ARG A 31 13.56 57.74 -17.99
C ARG A 31 12.15 58.20 -17.60
N LEU A 32 11.99 59.38 -17.00
CA LEU A 32 10.68 59.90 -16.59
C LEU A 32 9.79 60.29 -17.79
N HIS A 33 10.35 60.85 -18.85
CA HIS A 33 9.58 61.21 -20.05
C HIS A 33 9.10 59.99 -20.86
N SER A 34 9.92 58.93 -20.94
CA SER A 34 9.54 57.70 -21.65
C SER A 34 8.41 56.92 -20.94
N ILE A 35 8.43 56.89 -19.60
CA ILE A 35 7.37 56.26 -18.79
C ILE A 35 6.03 56.99 -18.96
N LEU A 36 6.04 58.33 -19.00
CA LEU A 36 4.80 59.12 -19.13
C LEU A 36 4.13 58.94 -20.50
N HIS A 37 4.93 58.81 -21.57
CA HIS A 37 4.40 58.55 -22.91
C HIS A 37 3.83 57.13 -23.07
N CYS A 38 4.34 56.17 -22.30
CA CYS A 38 3.81 54.80 -22.24
C CYS A 38 2.47 54.74 -21.46
N LEU A 39 2.35 55.47 -20.34
CA LEU A 39 1.09 55.56 -19.58
C LEU A 39 -0.07 56.13 -20.39
N ARG A 40 0.20 57.09 -21.30
CA ARG A 40 -0.86 57.73 -22.11
C ARG A 40 -1.49 56.77 -23.15
N TYR A 41 -0.78 55.73 -23.57
CA TYR A 41 -1.32 54.69 -24.46
C TYR A 41 -2.09 53.59 -23.73
N LEU A 42 -1.97 53.48 -22.40
CA LEU A 42 -2.69 52.47 -21.62
C LEU A 42 -4.12 52.89 -21.22
N LEU A 43 -4.43 54.18 -21.32
CA LEU A 43 -5.73 54.77 -20.89
C LEU A 43 -6.73 55.02 -22.03
N LEU A 44 -6.40 54.61 -23.26
CA LEU A 44 -7.27 54.77 -24.45
C LEU A 44 -7.44 53.48 -25.27
N ALA A 45 -7.13 52.33 -24.67
CA ALA A 45 -7.68 51.07 -25.14
C ALA A 45 -9.17 51.03 -24.75
N PRO A 46 -10.13 50.87 -25.69
CA PRO A 46 -11.52 50.69 -25.32
C PRO A 46 -11.62 49.47 -24.41
N ALA A 47 -12.48 49.55 -23.38
CA ALA A 47 -12.76 48.45 -22.49
C ALA A 47 -13.51 47.33 -23.26
N ALA A 48 -12.75 46.58 -24.06
CA ALA A 48 -13.18 45.31 -24.60
C ALA A 48 -13.64 44.49 -23.41
N HIS A 49 -14.96 44.31 -23.29
CA HIS A 49 -15.54 43.45 -22.28
C HIS A 49 -14.77 42.14 -22.33
N ARG A 50 -13.96 41.89 -21.29
CA ARG A 50 -13.50 40.55 -20.96
C ARG A 50 -14.76 39.83 -20.51
N GLY A 51 -15.55 39.40 -21.48
CA GLY A 51 -16.73 38.62 -21.26
C GLY A 51 -16.29 37.47 -20.39
N LEU A 52 -16.81 37.44 -19.16
CA LEU A 52 -16.75 36.27 -18.32
C LEU A 52 -17.43 35.18 -19.14
N ALA A 53 -16.61 34.37 -19.82
CA ALA A 53 -17.06 33.20 -20.54
C ALA A 53 -17.56 32.24 -19.46
N MET A 54 -18.81 32.45 -19.03
CA MET A 54 -19.50 31.59 -18.09
C MET A 54 -19.63 30.24 -18.78
N VAL A 55 -18.68 29.35 -18.49
CA VAL A 55 -18.66 28.00 -19.02
C VAL A 55 -19.83 27.27 -18.38
N PHE A 56 -20.99 27.32 -19.03
CA PHE A 56 -22.22 26.63 -18.61
C PHE A 56 -22.05 25.12 -18.75
N VAL A 57 -21.33 24.51 -17.80
CA VAL A 57 -21.18 23.05 -17.72
C VAL A 57 -22.51 22.44 -17.29
N LYS A 58 -23.16 21.72 -18.21
CA LYS A 58 -24.40 20.99 -17.91
C LYS A 58 -24.18 20.02 -16.74
N ALA A 59 -24.97 20.17 -15.69
CA ALA A 59 -24.87 19.34 -14.47
C ALA A 59 -25.19 17.86 -14.74
N GLN A 60 -24.16 17.05 -15.02
CA GLN A 60 -24.29 15.64 -15.38
C GLN A 60 -24.88 14.78 -14.24
N LYS A 61 -24.57 15.13 -12.98
CA LYS A 61 -25.03 14.44 -11.76
C LYS A 61 -26.32 15.05 -11.22
N SER A 62 -27.38 15.03 -12.03
CA SER A 62 -28.70 15.56 -11.65
C SER A 62 -29.46 14.63 -10.69
N ARG A 63 -30.57 15.11 -10.11
CA ARG A 63 -31.51 14.28 -9.31
C ARG A 63 -31.96 13.02 -10.10
N SER A 64 -32.15 13.16 -11.41
CA SER A 64 -32.54 12.07 -12.33
C SER A 64 -31.40 11.10 -12.66
N TYR A 65 -30.13 11.50 -12.46
CA TYR A 65 -29.00 10.58 -12.46
C TYR A 65 -29.02 9.73 -11.18
N PHE A 66 -29.08 10.37 -10.01
CA PHE A 66 -29.04 9.65 -8.72
C PHE A 66 -30.21 8.69 -8.52
N LYS A 67 -31.43 9.04 -8.98
CA LYS A 67 -32.59 8.13 -8.97
C LYS A 67 -32.36 6.81 -9.73
N ARG A 68 -31.47 6.79 -10.73
CA ARG A 68 -31.15 5.62 -11.56
C ARG A 68 -29.79 4.99 -11.22
N PHE A 69 -29.02 5.60 -10.33
CA PHE A 69 -27.63 5.19 -10.06
C PHE A 69 -27.57 3.99 -9.11
N GLN A 70 -27.47 2.79 -9.69
CA GLN A 70 -27.29 1.56 -8.90
C GLN A 70 -25.86 1.45 -8.35
N VAL A 71 -25.72 1.64 -7.04
CA VAL A 71 -24.42 1.51 -6.34
C VAL A 71 -23.92 0.06 -6.36
N LYS A 72 -22.65 -0.15 -6.72
CA LYS A 72 -21.99 -1.46 -6.57
C LYS A 72 -21.79 -1.80 -5.08
N PHE A 73 -21.53 -3.07 -4.75
CA PHE A 73 -21.34 -3.52 -3.35
C PHE A 73 -20.25 -2.75 -2.59
N LYS A 74 -20.44 -2.57 -1.27
CA LYS A 74 -19.58 -1.74 -0.39
C LYS A 74 -18.08 -2.00 -0.58
N ARG A 75 -17.64 -3.27 -0.59
CA ARG A 75 -16.22 -3.62 -0.76
C ARG A 75 -15.67 -3.35 -2.17
N ARG A 76 -16.52 -3.38 -3.20
CA ARG A 76 -16.13 -3.01 -4.58
C ARG A 76 -15.99 -1.50 -4.74
N ARG A 77 -16.86 -0.71 -4.09
CA ARG A 77 -16.75 0.76 -4.02
C ARG A 77 -15.50 1.21 -3.26
N GLN A 78 -15.11 0.47 -2.21
CA GLN A 78 -13.85 0.68 -1.47
C GLN A 78 -12.60 0.14 -2.20
N GLY A 79 -12.72 -0.49 -3.37
CA GLY A 79 -11.59 -1.06 -4.09
C GLY A 79 -10.89 -2.22 -3.37
N LYS A 80 -11.54 -2.91 -2.43
CA LYS A 80 -10.90 -3.94 -1.56
C LYS A 80 -11.13 -5.38 -2.00
N THR A 81 -12.03 -5.64 -2.96
CA THR A 81 -12.42 -7.00 -3.35
C THR A 81 -12.99 -7.02 -4.76
N ASP A 82 -12.46 -7.89 -5.61
CA ASP A 82 -13.16 -8.37 -6.79
C ASP A 82 -14.07 -9.54 -6.40
N TYR A 83 -15.35 -9.39 -6.69
CA TYR A 83 -16.34 -10.43 -6.41
C TYR A 83 -16.27 -11.58 -7.42
N ARG A 84 -15.79 -11.37 -8.66
CA ARG A 84 -15.63 -12.45 -9.65
C ARG A 84 -14.57 -13.46 -9.21
N ALA A 85 -13.40 -12.99 -8.78
CA ALA A 85 -12.38 -13.83 -8.16
C ALA A 85 -12.88 -14.49 -6.86
N ARG A 86 -13.49 -13.71 -5.96
CA ARG A 86 -13.95 -14.23 -4.66
C ARG A 86 -15.00 -15.34 -4.79
N ILE A 87 -15.99 -15.21 -5.68
CA ILE A 87 -17.04 -16.24 -5.87
C ILE A 87 -16.41 -17.60 -6.20
N ARG A 88 -15.44 -17.64 -7.12
CA ARG A 88 -14.76 -18.90 -7.51
C ARG A 88 -13.95 -19.53 -6.36
N LEU A 89 -13.34 -18.70 -5.51
CA LEU A 89 -12.60 -19.18 -4.35
C LEU A 89 -13.53 -19.75 -3.27
N ILE A 90 -14.62 -19.05 -2.93
CA ILE A 90 -15.53 -19.46 -1.82
C ILE A 90 -16.54 -20.54 -2.21
N ASN A 91 -16.92 -20.66 -3.48
CA ASN A 91 -17.96 -21.61 -3.89
C ASN A 91 -17.50 -23.05 -3.60
N GLN A 92 -18.34 -23.82 -2.91
CA GLN A 92 -18.10 -25.19 -2.47
C GLN A 92 -19.22 -26.07 -3.03
N ASP A 93 -18.87 -27.30 -3.40
CA ASP A 93 -19.85 -28.26 -3.93
C ASP A 93 -20.87 -28.62 -2.85
N LYS A 94 -22.17 -28.56 -3.18
CA LYS A 94 -23.26 -28.74 -2.20
C LYS A 94 -23.27 -30.12 -1.55
N ASN A 95 -22.72 -31.13 -2.22
CA ASN A 95 -22.55 -32.49 -1.69
C ASN A 95 -21.50 -32.59 -0.56
N LYS A 96 -20.71 -31.55 -0.31
CA LYS A 96 -19.80 -31.46 0.84
C LYS A 96 -20.45 -30.83 2.08
N TYR A 97 -21.76 -30.54 2.01
CA TYR A 97 -22.58 -30.02 3.11
C TYR A 97 -21.91 -28.82 3.82
N ASN A 98 -21.66 -28.93 5.13
CA ASN A 98 -21.07 -27.87 5.94
C ASN A 98 -19.52 -27.91 6.00
N THR A 99 -18.85 -28.67 5.11
CA THR A 99 -17.38 -28.78 5.12
C THR A 99 -16.74 -27.44 4.72
N PRO A 100 -16.01 -26.77 5.63
CA PRO A 100 -15.49 -25.43 5.39
C PRO A 100 -14.42 -25.44 4.28
N LYS A 101 -14.59 -24.54 3.29
CA LYS A 101 -13.58 -24.32 2.25
C LYS A 101 -12.58 -23.26 2.70
N PHE A 102 -11.39 -23.69 3.11
CA PHE A 102 -10.34 -22.80 3.62
C PHE A 102 -9.60 -22.05 2.51
N ARG A 103 -9.29 -20.77 2.79
CA ARG A 103 -8.48 -19.90 1.94
C ARG A 103 -7.30 -19.37 2.74
N TYR A 104 -6.11 -19.47 2.16
CA TYR A 104 -4.89 -18.84 2.65
C TYR A 104 -4.81 -17.42 2.06
N VAL A 105 -5.23 -16.45 2.86
CA VAL A 105 -5.40 -15.04 2.48
C VAL A 105 -4.14 -14.26 2.85
N VAL A 106 -3.37 -13.86 1.83
CA VAL A 106 -2.16 -13.03 2.02
C VAL A 106 -2.44 -11.60 1.58
N ARG A 107 -2.12 -10.62 2.42
CA ARG A 107 -2.30 -9.19 2.15
C ARG A 107 -1.04 -8.42 2.51
N PHE A 108 -0.61 -7.56 1.60
CA PHE A 108 0.50 -6.63 1.82
C PHE A 108 -0.07 -5.24 2.09
N THR A 109 0.46 -4.60 3.13
CA THR A 109 0.37 -3.14 3.32
C THR A 109 1.75 -2.53 3.06
N ASN A 110 1.89 -1.22 3.24
CA ASN A 110 3.18 -0.55 3.03
C ASN A 110 4.23 -0.88 4.13
N LYS A 111 3.82 -1.37 5.30
CA LYS A 111 4.70 -1.63 6.45
C LYS A 111 4.56 -3.02 7.09
N ASP A 112 3.51 -3.77 6.75
CA ASP A 112 3.16 -5.04 7.40
C ASP A 112 2.62 -6.05 6.37
N ILE A 113 2.92 -7.32 6.58
CA ILE A 113 2.44 -8.47 5.82
C ILE A 113 1.44 -9.21 6.70
N THR A 114 0.24 -9.47 6.19
CA THR A 114 -0.81 -10.23 6.88
C THR A 114 -1.03 -11.56 6.17
N ALA A 115 -0.93 -12.68 6.90
CA ALA A 115 -1.30 -14.01 6.43
C ALA A 115 -2.40 -14.58 7.32
N GLN A 116 -3.51 -15.04 6.74
CA GLN A 116 -4.70 -15.52 7.47
C GLN A 116 -5.29 -16.77 6.81
N VAL A 117 -5.68 -17.78 7.61
CA VAL A 117 -6.51 -18.89 7.12
C VAL A 117 -7.96 -18.58 7.43
N ILE A 118 -8.79 -18.53 6.39
CA ILE A 118 -10.16 -18.02 6.45
C ILE A 118 -11.16 -18.99 5.80
N SER A 119 -12.23 -19.33 6.51
CA SER A 119 -13.43 -19.96 5.94
C SER A 119 -14.55 -18.92 5.74
N ALA A 120 -15.48 -19.18 4.82
CA ALA A 120 -16.61 -18.30 4.56
C ALA A 120 -17.89 -18.87 5.20
N THR A 121 -18.68 -18.01 5.85
CA THR A 121 -20.04 -18.34 6.34
C THR A 121 -21.05 -17.29 5.85
N ILE A 122 -22.34 -17.52 6.08
CA ILE A 122 -23.43 -16.61 5.66
C ILE A 122 -23.31 -15.23 6.33
N ALA A 123 -22.98 -15.20 7.63
CA ALA A 123 -22.84 -13.95 8.39
C ALA A 123 -21.52 -13.20 8.05
N GLY A 124 -20.45 -13.94 7.76
CA GLY A 124 -19.14 -13.36 7.46
C GLY A 124 -18.03 -14.40 7.29
N ASP A 125 -16.82 -13.90 7.03
CA ASP A 125 -15.61 -14.71 6.99
C ASP A 125 -15.12 -14.98 8.42
N ILE A 126 -14.84 -16.25 8.76
CA ILE A 126 -14.27 -16.66 10.05
C ILE A 126 -12.77 -16.93 9.85
N VAL A 127 -11.93 -16.32 10.68
CA VAL A 127 -10.48 -16.51 10.68
C VAL A 127 -10.13 -17.66 11.62
N LEU A 128 -9.54 -18.73 11.09
CA LEU A 128 -9.06 -19.87 11.89
C LEU A 128 -7.79 -19.51 12.67
N ALA A 129 -6.84 -18.87 11.98
CA ALA A 129 -5.58 -18.38 12.52
C ALA A 129 -5.09 -17.18 11.70
N ALA A 130 -4.23 -16.36 12.32
CA ALA A 130 -3.59 -15.20 11.70
C ALA A 130 -2.12 -15.09 12.12
N ALA A 131 -1.29 -14.53 11.24
CA ALA A 131 0.08 -14.13 11.48
C ALA A 131 0.36 -12.81 10.78
N TYR A 132 1.24 -12.00 11.36
CA TYR A 132 1.58 -10.66 10.88
C TYR A 132 3.10 -10.47 10.93
N SER A 133 3.68 -9.66 10.03
CA SER A 133 5.13 -9.45 10.07
C SER A 133 5.56 -8.55 11.22
N HIS A 134 4.68 -7.70 11.76
CA HIS A 134 4.93 -6.95 13.00
C HIS A 134 5.07 -7.82 14.26
N GLU A 135 4.79 -9.13 14.21
CA GLU A 135 5.06 -10.08 15.29
C GLU A 135 6.44 -10.76 15.15
N LEU A 136 7.07 -10.72 13.96
CA LEU A 136 8.38 -11.31 13.69
C LEU A 136 9.54 -10.75 14.54
N PRO A 137 9.51 -9.49 15.04
CA PRO A 137 10.51 -9.01 16.01
C PRO A 137 10.61 -9.85 17.29
N HIS A 138 9.55 -10.57 17.68
CA HIS A 138 9.60 -11.49 18.83
C HIS A 138 10.46 -12.73 18.58
N TYR A 139 10.66 -13.09 17.31
CA TYR A 139 11.45 -14.23 16.86
C TYR A 139 12.88 -13.83 16.41
N GLY A 140 13.24 -12.55 16.54
CA GLY A 140 14.56 -12.00 16.21
C GLY A 140 14.59 -11.06 15.00
N LEU A 141 13.59 -11.07 14.11
CA LEU A 141 13.57 -10.22 12.91
C LEU A 141 13.03 -8.81 13.24
N LYS A 142 13.92 -7.91 13.66
CA LYS A 142 13.56 -6.53 14.02
C LYS A 142 13.28 -5.61 12.82
N VAL A 143 13.94 -5.85 11.68
CA VAL A 143 13.96 -4.98 10.49
C VAL A 143 13.49 -5.73 9.23
N GLY A 144 13.19 -5.01 8.15
CA GLY A 144 12.91 -5.63 6.85
C GLY A 144 11.53 -6.31 6.72
N LEU A 145 10.56 -5.97 7.57
CA LEU A 145 9.26 -6.64 7.75
C LEU A 145 8.34 -6.73 6.51
N THR A 146 8.75 -6.20 5.35
CA THR A 146 7.98 -6.30 4.10
C THR A 146 8.74 -6.93 2.93
N ASN A 147 9.95 -7.46 3.12
CA ASN A 147 10.72 -8.12 2.05
C ASN A 147 10.19 -9.54 1.74
N TYR A 148 10.84 -10.27 0.82
CA TYR A 148 10.44 -11.64 0.46
C TYR A 148 10.67 -12.64 1.61
N ALA A 149 11.77 -12.50 2.33
CA ALA A 149 12.14 -13.34 3.47
C ALA A 149 11.17 -13.21 4.66
N ALA A 150 10.75 -11.98 4.99
CA ALA A 150 9.70 -11.71 5.97
C ALA A 150 8.35 -12.30 5.53
N ALA A 151 8.03 -12.26 4.23
CA ALA A 151 6.83 -12.91 3.71
C ALA A 151 6.87 -14.43 3.95
N TYR A 152 8.00 -15.08 3.64
CA TYR A 152 8.26 -16.48 3.96
C TYR A 152 8.08 -16.77 5.46
N CYS A 153 8.73 -16.00 6.34
CA CYS A 153 8.60 -16.12 7.79
C CYS A 153 7.14 -16.01 8.25
N THR A 154 6.35 -15.06 7.73
CA THR A 154 4.91 -14.96 8.09
C THR A 154 4.08 -16.16 7.63
N GLY A 155 4.43 -16.78 6.50
CA GLY A 155 3.77 -17.98 6.01
C GLY A 155 4.08 -19.20 6.88
N LEU A 156 5.36 -19.39 7.22
CA LEU A 156 5.82 -20.45 8.12
C LEU A 156 5.18 -20.32 9.51
N LEU A 157 5.13 -19.10 10.05
CA LEU A 157 4.48 -18.82 11.32
C LEU A 157 2.99 -19.13 11.30
N LEU A 158 2.27 -18.80 10.20
CA LEU A 158 0.86 -19.17 10.10
C LEU A 158 0.66 -20.68 9.98
N ALA A 159 1.48 -21.37 9.19
CA ALA A 159 1.40 -22.82 9.01
C ALA A 159 1.53 -23.56 10.35
N ARG A 160 2.61 -23.29 11.09
CA ARG A 160 2.82 -23.92 12.40
C ARG A 160 1.73 -23.54 13.42
N ARG A 161 1.18 -22.32 13.38
CA ARG A 161 -0.01 -21.93 14.17
C ARG A 161 -1.25 -22.75 13.84
N VAL A 162 -1.50 -23.01 12.56
CA VAL A 162 -2.68 -23.76 12.12
C VAL A 162 -2.55 -25.23 12.51
N LEU A 163 -1.37 -25.83 12.30
CA LEU A 163 -1.13 -27.23 12.64
C LEU A 163 -1.15 -27.47 14.15
N LYS A 164 -0.48 -26.61 14.95
CA LYS A 164 -0.53 -26.69 16.43
C LYS A 164 -1.93 -26.49 17.01
N LYS A 165 -2.78 -25.70 16.33
CA LYS A 165 -4.20 -25.53 16.69
C LYS A 165 -5.09 -26.71 16.27
N LEU A 166 -4.62 -27.57 15.38
CA LEU A 166 -5.35 -28.74 14.86
C LEU A 166 -4.75 -30.07 15.34
N GLU A 167 -3.71 -30.02 16.17
CA GLU A 167 -2.98 -31.16 16.73
C GLU A 167 -2.42 -32.05 15.61
N MET A 168 -1.75 -31.41 14.64
CA MET A 168 -1.16 -32.01 13.43
C MET A 168 0.30 -31.58 13.20
N ASP A 169 0.92 -30.89 14.16
CA ASP A 169 2.22 -30.27 14.00
C ASP A 169 3.41 -31.24 14.03
N ASP A 170 3.23 -32.43 14.62
CA ASP A 170 4.21 -33.52 14.61
C ASP A 170 4.14 -34.39 13.34
N GLU A 171 2.92 -34.65 12.84
CA GLU A 171 2.68 -35.41 11.58
C GLU A 171 3.15 -34.62 10.36
N TYR A 172 2.89 -33.30 10.35
CA TYR A 172 3.18 -32.41 9.24
C TYR A 172 4.24 -31.35 9.59
N GLN A 173 5.48 -31.78 9.74
CA GLN A 173 6.60 -30.88 10.03
C GLN A 173 6.98 -29.95 8.86
N GLY A 174 6.69 -30.39 7.62
CA GLY A 174 7.09 -29.71 6.40
C GLY A 174 8.59 -29.86 6.10
N ASN A 175 9.13 -29.01 5.24
CA ASN A 175 10.56 -29.00 4.95
C ASN A 175 11.33 -28.19 6.01
N VAL A 176 12.11 -28.88 6.86
CA VAL A 176 12.86 -28.25 7.97
C VAL A 176 13.91 -27.28 7.46
N GLU A 177 14.67 -27.65 6.42
CA GLU A 177 15.69 -26.82 5.81
C GLU A 177 15.12 -26.17 4.55
N ALA A 178 15.05 -24.84 4.48
CA ALA A 178 14.49 -24.18 3.31
C ALA A 178 15.46 -24.28 2.11
N THR A 179 15.38 -25.38 1.35
CA THR A 179 16.22 -25.67 0.18
C THR A 179 15.91 -24.76 -1.01
N GLY A 180 14.68 -24.24 -1.09
CA GLY A 180 14.21 -23.42 -2.22
C GLY A 180 13.60 -24.23 -3.37
N GLU A 181 13.64 -25.56 -3.31
CA GLU A 181 13.00 -26.46 -4.27
C GLU A 181 11.47 -26.43 -4.15
N ASP A 182 10.75 -26.94 -5.15
CA ASP A 182 9.30 -27.11 -5.03
C ASP A 182 8.96 -28.17 -3.95
N TYR A 183 7.93 -27.92 -3.15
CA TYR A 183 7.56 -28.83 -2.05
C TYR A 183 6.04 -28.95 -1.94
N SER A 184 5.57 -30.19 -2.08
CA SER A 184 4.20 -30.61 -1.85
C SER A 184 4.18 -31.51 -0.62
N VAL A 185 3.16 -31.33 0.24
CA VAL A 185 2.96 -32.20 1.39
C VAL A 185 2.18 -33.42 0.95
N GLU A 186 2.84 -34.57 0.89
CA GLU A 186 2.19 -35.84 0.58
C GLU A 186 1.27 -36.31 1.74
N PRO A 187 0.15 -36.98 1.44
CA PRO A 187 -0.79 -37.42 2.45
C PRO A 187 -0.22 -38.58 3.27
N ALA A 188 -0.30 -38.47 4.59
CA ALA A 188 0.00 -39.55 5.51
C ALA A 188 -1.17 -40.54 5.56
N GLU A 189 -0.92 -41.73 6.10
CA GLU A 189 -1.94 -42.77 6.22
C GLU A 189 -3.07 -42.41 7.20
N SER A 190 -2.77 -41.57 8.21
CA SER A 190 -3.70 -41.28 9.31
C SER A 190 -4.70 -40.17 8.96
N ARG A 191 -4.22 -38.96 8.66
CA ARG A 191 -5.03 -37.76 8.44
C ARG A 191 -4.48 -37.00 7.25
N ARG A 192 -5.36 -36.48 6.39
CA ARG A 192 -4.94 -35.68 5.22
C ARG A 192 -4.37 -34.32 5.66
N PRO A 193 -3.38 -33.77 4.93
CA PRO A 193 -2.77 -32.49 5.26
C PRO A 193 -3.79 -31.35 5.18
N PHE A 194 -3.53 -30.27 5.92
CA PHE A 194 -4.47 -29.15 5.98
C PHE A 194 -4.48 -28.38 4.65
N ARG A 195 -5.54 -28.57 3.86
CA ARG A 195 -5.69 -27.97 2.54
C ARG A 195 -6.31 -26.58 2.57
N ALA A 196 -5.62 -25.60 1.98
CA ALA A 196 -6.11 -24.24 1.78
C ALA A 196 -5.89 -23.74 0.35
N LEU A 197 -6.70 -22.77 -0.12
CA LEU A 197 -6.51 -22.13 -1.43
C LEU A 197 -5.93 -20.73 -1.31
N LEU A 198 -4.86 -20.42 -2.05
CA LEU A 198 -4.25 -19.08 -2.05
C LEU A 198 -5.23 -18.01 -2.58
N ASP A 199 -5.50 -17.00 -1.76
CA ASP A 199 -6.30 -15.81 -2.10
C ASP A 199 -5.37 -14.60 -2.13
N VAL A 200 -4.93 -14.22 -3.34
CA VAL A 200 -4.14 -13.00 -3.65
C VAL A 200 -4.95 -11.69 -3.65
N GLY A 201 -6.28 -11.78 -3.56
CA GLY A 201 -7.17 -10.62 -3.60
C GLY A 201 -7.15 -9.88 -4.93
N LEU A 202 -6.57 -8.68 -4.93
CA LEU A 202 -6.45 -7.79 -6.10
C LEU A 202 -5.01 -7.66 -6.61
N LEU A 203 -4.04 -8.33 -5.97
CA LEU A 203 -2.63 -8.27 -6.38
C LEU A 203 -2.41 -9.03 -7.69
N ARG A 204 -1.55 -8.48 -8.56
CA ARG A 204 -1.17 -9.13 -9.81
C ARG A 204 -0.24 -10.31 -9.52
N THR A 205 -0.56 -11.49 -10.06
CA THR A 205 0.22 -12.72 -9.93
C THR A 205 1.43 -12.72 -10.88
N THR A 206 2.39 -11.84 -10.62
CA THR A 206 3.70 -11.79 -11.29
C THR A 206 4.66 -12.81 -10.68
N THR A 207 5.65 -13.26 -11.47
CA THR A 207 6.80 -14.05 -11.00
C THR A 207 7.57 -13.27 -9.94
N GLY A 208 8.08 -13.96 -8.90
CA GLY A 208 8.82 -13.33 -7.81
C GLY A 208 8.00 -12.40 -6.89
N ASN A 209 6.67 -12.36 -7.01
CA ASN A 209 5.85 -11.56 -6.09
C ASN A 209 5.95 -12.13 -4.65
N ARG A 210 6.16 -11.26 -3.66
CA ARG A 210 6.24 -11.58 -2.23
C ARG A 210 5.08 -12.44 -1.70
N VAL A 211 3.89 -12.38 -2.32
CA VAL A 211 2.78 -13.29 -1.98
C VAL A 211 3.18 -14.77 -2.14
N PHE A 212 4.00 -15.09 -3.13
CA PHE A 212 4.50 -16.45 -3.34
C PHE A 212 5.64 -16.82 -2.38
N GLY A 213 6.32 -15.85 -1.76
CA GLY A 213 7.20 -16.11 -0.61
C GLY A 213 6.41 -16.56 0.61
N ALA A 214 5.32 -15.86 0.92
CA ALA A 214 4.38 -16.29 1.97
C ALA A 214 3.67 -17.62 1.63
N LEU A 215 3.45 -17.94 0.35
CA LEU A 215 3.02 -19.28 -0.05
C LEU A 215 4.08 -20.33 0.27
N LYS A 216 5.34 -20.10 -0.14
CA LYS A 216 6.43 -21.07 0.06
C LYS A 216 6.70 -21.35 1.54
N GLY A 217 6.71 -20.32 2.39
CA GLY A 217 6.81 -20.52 3.84
C GLY A 217 5.65 -21.32 4.44
N ALA A 218 4.43 -21.20 3.87
CA ALA A 218 3.29 -21.98 4.33
C ALA A 218 3.36 -23.46 3.91
N LEU A 219 3.92 -23.75 2.73
CA LEU A 219 4.19 -25.11 2.23
C LEU A 219 5.29 -25.79 3.08
N ASP A 220 6.43 -25.11 3.25
CA ASP A 220 7.55 -25.61 4.07
C ASP A 220 7.20 -25.71 5.57
N GLY A 221 6.10 -25.07 6.00
CA GLY A 221 5.51 -25.21 7.32
C GLY A 221 4.47 -26.32 7.47
N GLY A 222 4.17 -27.08 6.40
CA GLY A 222 3.29 -28.26 6.42
C GLY A 222 1.84 -28.05 5.96
N LEU A 223 1.48 -26.94 5.30
CA LEU A 223 0.14 -26.79 4.71
C LEU A 223 0.09 -27.27 3.25
N ASP A 224 -0.98 -27.98 2.87
CA ASP A 224 -1.30 -28.26 1.47
C ASP A 224 -1.93 -27.00 0.84
N ILE A 225 -1.21 -26.36 -0.09
CA ILE A 225 -1.76 -25.29 -0.92
C ILE A 225 -1.48 -25.62 -2.39
N PRO A 226 -2.50 -26.01 -3.19
CA PRO A 226 -2.31 -26.34 -4.59
C PRO A 226 -1.74 -25.17 -5.40
N HIS A 227 -0.60 -25.38 -6.05
CA HIS A 227 0.17 -24.33 -6.71
C HIS A 227 0.98 -24.85 -7.92
N SER A 228 1.88 -24.02 -8.43
CA SER A 228 2.84 -24.37 -9.48
C SER A 228 4.06 -23.44 -9.36
N GLU A 229 5.26 -24.01 -9.48
CA GLU A 229 6.57 -23.34 -9.43
C GLU A 229 6.70 -22.05 -10.26
N LYS A 230 5.91 -21.92 -11.35
CA LYS A 230 5.93 -20.84 -12.38
C LYS A 230 5.76 -19.40 -11.88
N ARG A 231 5.63 -19.20 -10.57
CA ARG A 231 5.42 -17.90 -9.91
C ARG A 231 6.40 -17.61 -8.76
N PHE A 232 7.23 -18.57 -8.36
CA PHE A 232 8.28 -18.33 -7.38
C PHE A 232 9.37 -17.37 -7.91
N ALA A 233 10.28 -16.96 -7.02
CA ALA A 233 11.48 -16.21 -7.40
C ALA A 233 12.51 -17.22 -7.93
N GLY A 234 13.23 -16.89 -9.00
CA GLY A 234 14.14 -17.84 -9.68
C GLY A 234 13.50 -18.67 -10.80
N PHE A 235 12.19 -18.58 -11.05
CA PHE A 235 11.58 -19.29 -12.19
C PHE A 235 11.91 -18.62 -13.53
N ASN A 236 12.63 -19.33 -14.39
CA ASN A 236 13.02 -18.88 -15.72
C ASN A 236 11.95 -19.27 -16.75
N LYS A 237 11.38 -18.30 -17.46
CA LYS A 237 10.28 -18.54 -18.43
C LYS A 237 10.73 -19.36 -19.64
N ASP A 238 11.95 -19.15 -20.09
CA ASP A 238 12.49 -19.72 -21.32
C ASP A 238 12.98 -21.15 -21.10
N GLY A 239 13.74 -21.38 -20.02
CA GLY A 239 14.13 -22.72 -19.55
C GLY A 239 12.99 -23.53 -18.93
N LYS A 240 11.88 -22.87 -18.54
CA LYS A 240 10.70 -23.44 -17.86
C LYS A 240 10.99 -24.19 -16.55
N SER A 241 12.13 -23.92 -15.92
CA SER A 241 12.59 -24.52 -14.68
C SER A 241 12.69 -23.49 -13.54
N LEU A 242 12.55 -23.96 -12.31
CA LEU A 242 12.88 -23.22 -11.11
C LEU A 242 14.37 -23.35 -10.78
N ASP A 243 15.06 -22.22 -10.67
CA ASP A 243 16.38 -22.16 -10.06
C ASP A 243 16.22 -22.14 -8.52
N ALA A 244 16.45 -23.29 -7.89
CA ALA A 244 16.30 -23.48 -6.45
C ALA A 244 17.31 -22.63 -5.64
N ASP A 245 18.53 -22.44 -6.15
CA ASP A 245 19.56 -21.63 -5.48
C ASP A 245 19.16 -20.14 -5.47
N VAL A 246 18.62 -19.64 -6.57
CA VAL A 246 18.05 -18.29 -6.62
C VAL A 246 16.84 -18.20 -5.68
N HIS A 247 15.93 -19.18 -5.67
CA HIS A 247 14.78 -19.14 -4.74
C HIS A 247 15.24 -19.14 -3.27
N ARG A 248 16.23 -19.97 -2.92
CA ARG A 248 16.89 -20.02 -1.61
C ARG A 248 17.49 -18.66 -1.22
N LYS A 249 18.22 -18.00 -2.13
CA LYS A 249 18.74 -16.63 -1.94
C LYS A 249 17.63 -15.59 -1.70
N TYR A 250 16.43 -15.80 -2.25
CA TYR A 250 15.28 -14.93 -1.93
C TYR A 250 14.66 -15.21 -0.56
N ILE A 251 14.63 -16.48 -0.13
CA ILE A 251 14.12 -16.91 1.19
C ILE A 251 15.00 -16.38 2.33
N TYR A 252 16.33 -16.51 2.22
CA TYR A 252 17.27 -16.04 3.25
C TYR A 252 17.70 -14.56 3.08
N GLY A 253 17.02 -13.79 2.24
CA GLY A 253 17.29 -12.35 2.10
C GLY A 253 18.60 -11.98 1.40
N GLY A 254 19.28 -12.93 0.74
CA GLY A 254 20.53 -12.68 0.00
C GLY A 254 20.41 -11.60 -1.08
N HIS A 255 19.25 -11.46 -1.73
CA HIS A 255 18.97 -10.33 -2.63
C HIS A 255 19.02 -8.95 -1.94
N VAL A 256 18.72 -8.88 -0.64
CA VAL A 256 18.89 -7.67 0.18
C VAL A 256 20.35 -7.49 0.56
N ALA A 257 21.06 -8.56 0.93
CA ALA A 257 22.50 -8.52 1.20
C ALA A 257 23.30 -8.01 -0.01
N THR A 258 23.06 -8.55 -1.20
CA THR A 258 23.67 -8.06 -2.45
C THR A 258 23.36 -6.58 -2.68
N TYR A 259 22.12 -6.15 -2.47
CA TYR A 259 21.73 -4.75 -2.66
C TYR A 259 22.37 -3.81 -1.61
N MET A 260 22.60 -4.29 -0.37
CA MET A 260 23.35 -3.57 0.65
C MET A 260 24.82 -3.40 0.24
N ASN A 261 25.47 -4.47 -0.22
CA ASN A 261 26.87 -4.43 -0.66
C ASN A 261 27.05 -3.47 -1.85
N THR A 262 26.23 -3.59 -2.90
CA THR A 262 26.31 -2.68 -4.06
C THR A 262 26.10 -1.21 -3.67
N LEU A 263 25.16 -0.91 -2.76
CA LEU A 263 24.95 0.48 -2.32
C LEU A 263 26.09 1.00 -1.43
N ASN A 264 26.74 0.13 -0.65
CA ASN A 264 27.85 0.52 0.20
C ASN A 264 29.14 0.78 -0.62
N GLU A 265 29.32 0.04 -1.72
CA GLU A 265 30.41 0.21 -2.68
C GLU A 265 30.19 1.42 -3.62
N ASP A 266 29.02 1.52 -4.25
CA ASP A 266 28.72 2.57 -5.25
C ASP A 266 28.40 3.94 -4.61
N GLU A 267 27.56 3.97 -3.57
CA GLU A 267 26.93 5.20 -3.07
C GLU A 267 26.63 5.15 -1.55
N PRO A 268 27.65 5.32 -0.67
CA PRO A 268 27.51 5.14 0.77
C PRO A 268 26.48 6.09 1.45
N GLU A 269 26.23 7.26 0.87
CA GLU A 269 25.15 8.17 1.34
C GLU A 269 23.75 7.56 1.14
N LYS A 270 23.53 6.87 0.00
CA LYS A 270 22.28 6.14 -0.24
C LYS A 270 22.18 4.92 0.67
N TYR A 271 23.28 4.21 0.93
CA TYR A 271 23.30 3.13 1.90
C TYR A 271 22.83 3.59 3.28
N GLN A 272 23.40 4.68 3.82
CA GLN A 272 23.03 5.23 5.13
C GLN A 272 21.56 5.63 5.23
N THR A 273 20.99 6.23 4.17
CA THR A 273 19.58 6.65 4.17
C THR A 273 18.61 5.47 4.03
N HIS A 274 18.83 4.59 3.04
CA HIS A 274 17.97 3.43 2.76
C HIS A 274 18.01 2.37 3.87
N PHE A 275 19.18 2.11 4.46
CA PHE A 275 19.40 1.07 5.46
C PHE A 275 19.57 1.61 6.89
N SER A 276 19.17 2.85 7.15
CA SER A 276 19.25 3.51 8.46
C SER A 276 18.69 2.67 9.63
N GLU A 277 17.61 1.90 9.43
CA GLU A 277 17.07 0.97 10.44
C GLU A 277 17.94 -0.27 10.65
N TYR A 278 18.59 -0.81 9.61
CA TYR A 278 19.51 -1.94 9.70
C TYR A 278 20.80 -1.56 10.43
N ILE A 279 21.35 -0.38 10.11
CA ILE A 279 22.52 0.19 10.78
C ILE A 279 22.22 0.39 12.28
N LYS A 280 21.06 0.97 12.63
CA LYS A 280 20.61 1.11 14.03
C LYS A 280 20.39 -0.23 14.74
N ALA A 281 20.07 -1.28 14.00
CA ALA A 281 19.87 -2.63 14.54
C ALA A 281 21.17 -3.47 14.60
N GLY A 282 22.28 -2.99 14.04
CA GLY A 282 23.54 -3.74 13.94
C GLY A 282 23.45 -4.95 13.01
N VAL A 283 22.66 -4.88 11.94
CA VAL A 283 22.46 -6.00 11.00
C VAL A 283 23.30 -5.78 9.74
N GLU A 284 24.35 -6.57 9.60
CA GLU A 284 25.26 -6.56 8.45
C GLU A 284 24.79 -7.49 7.33
N PRO A 285 25.17 -7.26 6.07
CA PRO A 285 24.71 -8.04 4.90
C PRO A 285 24.95 -9.54 5.04
N ASP A 286 26.15 -9.93 5.47
CA ASP A 286 26.56 -11.34 5.59
C ASP A 286 25.83 -12.06 6.74
N SER A 287 25.42 -11.32 7.78
CA SER A 287 24.70 -11.85 8.93
C SER A 287 23.24 -12.24 8.63
N LEU A 288 22.69 -11.83 7.48
CA LEU A 288 21.28 -11.99 7.15
C LEU A 288 20.85 -13.47 7.03
N GLU A 289 21.66 -14.34 6.38
CA GLU A 289 21.28 -15.75 6.23
C GLU A 289 21.19 -16.45 7.60
N GLU A 290 22.13 -16.18 8.52
CA GLU A 290 22.06 -16.71 9.88
C GLU A 290 20.86 -16.17 10.65
N LEU A 291 20.55 -14.88 10.52
CA LEU A 291 19.42 -14.25 11.18
C LEU A 291 18.11 -14.93 10.77
N TYR A 292 17.89 -15.16 9.47
CA TYR A 292 16.69 -15.85 9.00
C TYR A 292 16.64 -17.32 9.43
N LYS A 293 17.77 -18.05 9.45
CA LYS A 293 17.85 -19.41 10.02
C LYS A 293 17.43 -19.44 11.50
N LYS A 294 17.96 -18.52 12.32
CA LYS A 294 17.60 -18.37 13.74
C LYS A 294 16.10 -18.06 13.91
N VAL A 295 15.54 -17.18 13.08
CA VAL A 295 14.10 -16.84 13.07
C VAL A 295 13.23 -18.04 12.69
N HIS A 296 13.60 -18.82 11.66
CA HIS A 296 12.86 -20.02 11.25
C HIS A 296 12.82 -21.08 12.36
N ALA A 297 13.94 -21.30 13.05
CA ALA A 297 14.01 -22.19 14.21
C ALA A 297 13.13 -21.70 15.37
N ALA A 298 13.20 -20.42 15.73
CA ALA A 298 12.38 -19.82 16.77
C ALA A 298 10.86 -19.90 16.48
N ILE A 299 10.46 -19.72 15.21
CA ILE A 299 9.07 -19.87 14.76
C ILE A 299 8.57 -21.31 14.92
N ARG A 300 9.42 -22.31 14.65
CA ARG A 300 9.05 -23.72 14.82
C ARG A 300 8.95 -24.13 16.29
N ALA A 301 9.83 -23.61 17.14
CA ALA A 301 9.79 -23.85 18.59
C ALA A 301 8.49 -23.32 19.23
N ASP A 302 8.15 -22.04 18.99
CA ASP A 302 7.00 -21.41 19.63
C ASP A 302 6.12 -20.58 18.67
N PRO A 303 5.27 -21.23 17.86
CA PRO A 303 4.43 -20.52 16.91
C PRO A 303 3.31 -19.70 17.57
N ASN A 304 3.08 -19.79 18.88
CA ASN A 304 1.88 -19.23 19.52
C ASN A 304 1.86 -17.68 19.53
N PRO A 305 0.69 -17.03 19.30
CA PRO A 305 0.57 -15.57 19.36
C PRO A 305 0.62 -15.04 20.80
N LYS A 306 1.54 -14.12 21.09
CA LYS A 306 1.60 -13.43 22.39
C LYS A 306 0.45 -12.44 22.54
N LYS A 307 -0.35 -12.58 23.60
CA LYS A 307 -1.47 -11.67 23.90
C LYS A 307 -0.96 -10.34 24.48
N SER A 308 -1.65 -9.25 24.18
CA SER A 308 -1.40 -7.93 24.77
C SER A 308 -2.00 -7.83 26.17
N GLU A 309 -1.19 -7.44 27.15
CA GLU A 309 -1.59 -7.26 28.57
C GLU A 309 -2.25 -5.91 28.87
N LYS A 310 -2.45 -5.05 27.86
CA LYS A 310 -3.07 -3.73 28.02
C LYS A 310 -4.49 -3.83 28.59
N GLN A 311 -4.70 -3.22 29.76
CA GLN A 311 -6.00 -3.13 30.41
C GLN A 311 -6.98 -2.28 29.59
N GLN A 312 -8.27 -2.57 29.71
CA GLN A 312 -9.32 -1.74 29.10
C GLN A 312 -9.42 -0.39 29.84
N PRO A 313 -9.56 0.74 29.12
CA PRO A 313 -9.67 2.05 29.76
C PRO A 313 -11.00 2.16 30.53
N LYS A 314 -10.95 2.71 31.75
CA LYS A 314 -12.12 2.88 32.62
C LYS A 314 -13.19 3.81 32.02
N GLU A 315 -12.77 4.81 31.23
CA GLU A 315 -13.65 5.78 30.59
C GLU A 315 -13.41 5.86 29.08
N HIS A 316 -14.49 5.94 28.30
CA HIS A 316 -14.42 6.07 26.84
C HIS A 316 -14.25 7.54 26.42
N LYS A 317 -13.00 7.94 26.16
CA LYS A 317 -12.69 9.26 25.57
C LYS A 317 -13.16 9.34 24.11
N ARG A 318 -14.11 10.23 23.81
CA ARG A 318 -14.69 10.43 22.48
C ARG A 318 -13.93 11.52 21.70
N TYR A 319 -13.29 11.14 20.59
CA TYR A 319 -12.59 12.07 19.68
C TYR A 319 -13.47 12.61 18.54
N ASN A 320 -14.54 11.89 18.18
CA ASN A 320 -15.45 12.28 17.09
C ASN A 320 -16.55 13.22 17.62
N LEU A 321 -16.90 14.25 16.85
CA LEU A 321 -18.03 15.16 17.16
C LEU A 321 -19.32 14.37 17.46
N LYS A 322 -20.16 14.90 18.37
CA LYS A 322 -21.52 14.38 18.60
C LYS A 322 -22.38 14.73 17.39
N LYS A 323 -23.18 13.78 16.91
CA LYS A 323 -24.16 14.07 15.87
C LYS A 323 -25.22 14.96 16.51
N LEU A 324 -25.39 16.17 15.95
CA LEU A 324 -26.38 17.13 16.43
C LEU A 324 -27.79 16.50 16.47
N THR A 325 -28.56 16.83 17.49
CA THR A 325 -29.97 16.40 17.62
C THR A 325 -30.84 17.02 16.52
N TYR A 326 -32.14 16.73 16.50
CA TYR A 326 -33.04 17.44 15.59
C TYR A 326 -33.19 18.90 16.00
N ASP A 327 -33.37 19.15 17.29
CA ASP A 327 -33.68 20.47 17.85
C ASP A 327 -32.48 21.42 17.75
N GLU A 328 -31.27 20.94 18.06
CA GLU A 328 -30.01 21.67 17.87
C GLU A 328 -29.79 22.08 16.40
N ARG A 329 -30.30 21.29 15.43
CA ARG A 329 -30.25 21.63 14.00
C ARG A 329 -31.35 22.61 13.59
N LYS A 330 -32.52 22.53 14.22
CA LYS A 330 -33.63 23.47 14.00
C LYS A 330 -33.29 24.86 14.54
N GLN A 331 -32.75 24.96 15.75
CA GLN A 331 -32.28 26.20 16.37
C GLN A 331 -31.21 26.88 15.50
N LYS A 332 -30.16 26.14 15.10
CA LYS A 332 -29.12 26.65 14.18
C LYS A 332 -29.63 27.09 12.80
N LEU A 333 -30.75 26.54 12.32
CA LEU A 333 -31.39 27.01 11.10
C LEU A 333 -32.10 28.35 11.33
N ILE A 334 -32.83 28.49 12.44
CA ILE A 334 -33.52 29.73 12.83
C ILE A 334 -32.50 30.85 13.05
N GLU A 335 -31.46 30.60 13.84
CA GLU A 335 -30.33 31.53 14.07
C GLU A 335 -29.72 32.02 12.75
N ARG A 336 -29.49 31.10 11.79
CA ARG A 336 -28.92 31.42 10.49
C ARG A 336 -29.86 32.23 9.59
N LEU A 337 -31.17 31.96 9.63
CA LEU A 337 -32.16 32.72 8.88
C LEU A 337 -32.29 34.15 9.44
N ASN A 338 -32.36 34.28 10.78
CA ASN A 338 -32.42 35.58 11.44
C ASN A 338 -31.17 36.42 11.13
N ALA A 339 -29.97 35.82 11.16
CA ALA A 339 -28.73 36.48 10.79
C ALA A 339 -28.67 36.91 9.31
N LEU A 340 -29.22 36.10 8.39
CA LEU A 340 -29.32 36.46 6.98
C LEU A 340 -30.28 37.64 6.74
N ASN A 341 -31.43 37.64 7.41
CA ASN A 341 -32.41 38.71 7.27
C ASN A 341 -31.87 40.03 7.85
N ALA A 342 -31.19 39.99 9.00
CA ALA A 342 -30.54 41.17 9.58
C ALA A 342 -29.40 41.71 8.69
N ALA A 343 -28.63 40.83 8.05
CA ALA A 343 -27.58 41.23 7.11
C ALA A 343 -28.11 41.71 5.75
N ALA A 344 -29.35 41.37 5.38
CA ALA A 344 -29.99 41.91 4.18
C ALA A 344 -30.50 43.34 4.42
N GLY A 345 -31.28 43.57 5.47
CA GLY A 345 -31.82 44.90 5.79
C GLY A 345 -30.75 45.97 5.98
N ALA A 346 -29.57 45.61 6.49
CA ALA A 346 -28.44 46.53 6.65
C ALA A 346 -27.76 46.99 5.33
N ASN A 347 -28.26 46.60 4.15
CA ASN A 347 -27.82 47.13 2.85
C ASN A 347 -28.91 47.94 2.11
N ASP A 348 -30.13 48.00 2.63
CA ASP A 348 -31.26 48.70 1.98
C ASP A 348 -31.50 50.11 2.59
N ASP A 349 -30.81 50.47 3.69
CA ASP A 349 -30.98 51.75 4.42
C ASP A 349 -30.14 52.94 3.85
N ASP A 350 -29.59 52.83 2.62
CA ASP A 350 -28.57 53.76 2.09
C ASP A 350 -28.98 54.47 0.76
N SER A 351 -30.29 54.53 0.39
CA SER A 351 -30.71 55.17 -0.89
C SER A 351 -32.02 55.98 -0.96
N ASP A 352 -32.94 55.91 -0.01
CA ASP A 352 -34.33 56.42 -0.23
C ASP A 352 -34.81 57.49 0.79
N GLU A 353 -33.92 58.41 1.24
CA GLU A 353 -34.29 59.67 1.93
C GLU A 353 -33.60 60.89 1.28
N ASP A 354 -34.12 61.37 0.14
CA ASP A 354 -33.95 62.75 -0.39
C ASP A 354 -34.78 62.90 -1.70
N ASP A 355 -36.07 63.27 -1.60
CA ASP A 355 -36.89 63.95 -2.65
C ASP A 355 -38.36 64.15 -2.17
N GLU A 356 -38.65 65.25 -1.46
CA GLU A 356 -39.99 65.86 -1.30
C GLU A 356 -39.99 67.31 -1.83
#